data_AF-A0A0F4JLI1-F1
#
_entry.id   AF-A0A0F4JLI1-F1
#
_cell.length_a   1.000
_cell.length_b   1.000
_cell.length_c   1.000
_cell.angle_alpha   90.00
_cell.angle_beta   90.00
_cell.angle_gamma   90.00
#
_symmetry.space_group_name_H-M   'P 1'
#
loop_
_entity.id
_entity.type
_entity.pdbx_description
1 polymer ?
#
loop_
_entity_poly.entity_id
_entity_poly.type
_entity_poly.pdbx_seq_one_letter_code
_entity_poly.pdbx_strand_id
1 'polypeptide(L)'
;AGPVGAITATAPVTDGETVELTPAELSAIRQIADEIKQETTQNDGPAPGVSAFSAKGEAGKKFIELLKKSPGLFKSAVSKAKEGRDAFNKWMGKQNVAVRGAWWLLSGGVQTWVFDELVKMVQG
;
A
#
# COMPACT_ATOMS: atom_id res chain seq x y z
N ALA A 1 33.79 15.93 -24.67
CA ALA A 1 33.87 16.49 -23.30
C ALA A 1 32.48 16.86 -22.84
N GLY A 2 32.09 16.41 -21.63
CA GLY A 2 30.87 16.84 -20.93
C GLY A 2 29.65 15.92 -21.04
N PRO A 3 29.34 15.09 -20.03
CA PRO A 3 28.10 14.31 -19.98
C PRO A 3 26.93 15.23 -19.61
N VAL A 4 25.94 15.38 -20.49
CA VAL A 4 24.68 16.03 -20.09
C VAL A 4 23.93 15.09 -19.16
N GLY A 5 23.82 15.54 -17.93
CA GLY A 5 23.48 14.75 -16.76
C GLY A 5 22.16 14.02 -16.89
N ALA A 6 22.15 12.84 -16.27
CA ALA A 6 20.94 12.15 -15.88
C ALA A 6 19.97 13.18 -15.26
N ILE A 7 18.87 13.44 -15.97
CA ILE A 7 17.70 14.02 -15.36
C ILE A 7 17.27 13.06 -14.26
N THR A 8 17.67 13.35 -13.03
CA THR A 8 17.06 12.78 -11.84
C THR A 8 15.59 13.13 -11.99
N ALA A 9 14.78 12.14 -12.37
CA ALA A 9 13.34 12.25 -12.52
C ALA A 9 12.78 12.62 -11.15
N THR A 10 12.77 13.92 -10.88
CA THR A 10 12.09 14.49 -9.74
C THR A 10 10.65 14.51 -10.21
N ALA A 11 9.98 13.35 -10.07
CA ALA A 11 8.58 13.23 -10.39
C ALA A 11 7.87 14.37 -9.64
N PRO A 12 7.23 15.31 -10.35
CA PRO A 12 6.43 16.31 -9.69
C PRO A 12 5.40 15.53 -8.87
N VAL A 13 5.40 15.76 -7.56
CA VAL A 13 4.33 15.27 -6.69
C VAL A 13 3.14 16.17 -7.03
N THR A 14 2.48 15.86 -8.13
CA THR A 14 1.27 16.52 -8.59
C THR A 14 0.22 16.28 -7.51
N ASP A 15 -0.18 17.36 -6.88
CA ASP A 15 -1.41 17.50 -6.10
C ASP A 15 -2.54 16.66 -6.75
N GLY A 16 -3.05 15.54 -6.19
CA GLY A 16 -2.63 14.73 -5.06
C GLY A 16 -3.58 13.52 -4.90
N GLU A 17 -4.14 13.01 -6.01
CA GLU A 17 -5.23 12.01 -5.98
C GLU A 17 -4.84 10.63 -6.49
N THR A 18 -3.88 10.54 -7.39
CA THR A 18 -3.37 9.26 -7.93
C THR A 18 -1.87 9.36 -8.08
N VAL A 19 -1.14 8.41 -7.49
CA VAL A 19 0.31 8.38 -7.63
C VAL A 19 0.68 7.72 -8.95
N GLU A 20 1.46 8.43 -9.77
CA GLU A 20 2.08 7.87 -10.96
C GLU A 20 3.11 6.82 -10.54
N LEU A 21 2.86 5.58 -10.97
CA LEU A 21 3.72 4.43 -10.72
C LEU A 21 4.50 4.13 -11.99
N THR A 22 5.81 3.97 -11.88
CA THR A 22 6.61 3.43 -12.98
C THR A 22 6.20 1.99 -13.28
N PRO A 23 6.47 1.48 -14.50
CA PRO A 23 6.14 0.09 -14.85
C PRO A 23 6.78 -0.93 -13.90
N ALA A 24 7.98 -0.65 -13.40
CA ALA A 24 8.69 -1.50 -12.45
C ALA A 24 8.01 -1.51 -11.07
N GLU A 25 7.63 -0.33 -10.55
CA GLU A 25 6.87 -0.22 -9.31
C GLU A 25 5.51 -0.91 -9.43
N LEU A 26 4.83 -0.72 -10.56
CA LEU A 26 3.52 -1.31 -10.83
C LEU A 26 3.60 -2.83 -10.91
N SER A 27 4.67 -3.39 -11.49
CA SER A 27 4.92 -4.84 -11.49
C SER A 27 5.15 -5.37 -10.07
N ALA A 28 5.97 -4.69 -9.27
CA ALA A 28 6.23 -5.08 -7.89
C ALA A 28 4.97 -4.98 -7.00
N ILE A 29 4.19 -3.92 -7.18
CA ILE A 29 2.91 -3.71 -6.48
C ILE A 29 1.90 -4.79 -6.86
N ARG A 30 1.82 -5.16 -8.15
CA ARG A 30 0.94 -6.24 -8.61
C ARG A 30 1.34 -7.58 -8.01
N GLN A 31 2.63 -7.87 -7.94
CA GLN A 31 3.12 -9.12 -7.34
C GLN A 31 2.69 -9.22 -5.86
N ILE A 32 2.94 -8.18 -5.07
CA ILE A 32 2.56 -8.17 -3.65
C ILE A 32 1.04 -8.18 -3.49
N ALA A 33 0.30 -7.49 -4.35
CA ALA A 33 -1.16 -7.52 -4.35
C ALA A 33 -1.72 -8.92 -4.64
N ASP A 34 -1.10 -9.67 -5.55
CA ASP A 34 -1.46 -11.06 -5.85
C ASP A 34 -1.12 -11.98 -4.68
N GLU A 35 0.03 -11.79 -4.02
CA GLU A 35 0.37 -12.52 -2.80
C GLU A 35 -0.66 -12.28 -1.69
N ILE A 36 -1.02 -11.02 -1.42
CA ILE A 36 -2.08 -10.67 -0.46
C ILE A 36 -3.37 -11.38 -0.84
N LYS A 37 -3.76 -11.36 -2.13
CA LYS A 37 -4.97 -12.05 -2.61
C LYS A 37 -4.89 -13.56 -2.37
N GLN A 38 -3.77 -14.20 -2.68
CA GLN A 38 -3.56 -15.63 -2.47
C GLN A 38 -3.63 -15.99 -0.98
N GLU A 39 -2.94 -15.26 -0.12
CA GLU A 39 -2.93 -15.51 1.33
C GLU A 39 -4.30 -15.30 1.96
N THR A 40 -5.02 -14.26 1.53
CA THR A 40 -6.37 -13.98 2.02
C THR A 40 -7.35 -15.06 1.53
N THR A 41 -7.22 -15.53 0.29
CA THR A 41 -8.04 -16.61 -0.27
C THR A 41 -7.74 -17.96 0.39
N GLN A 42 -6.46 -18.25 0.71
CA GLN A 42 -6.06 -19.49 1.38
C GLN A 42 -6.46 -19.53 2.87
N ASN A 43 -6.55 -18.37 3.53
CA ASN A 43 -6.98 -18.26 4.93
C ASN A 43 -8.50 -18.15 5.12
N ASP A 44 -9.30 -18.02 4.04
CA ASP A 44 -10.76 -18.02 4.12
C ASP A 44 -11.36 -19.43 4.31
N GLY A 45 -10.53 -20.47 4.18
CA GLY A 45 -10.84 -21.81 4.69
C GLY A 45 -10.52 -21.91 6.18
N PRO A 46 -11.34 -22.60 7.01
CA PRO A 46 -11.04 -22.81 8.42
C PRO A 46 -9.81 -23.71 8.56
N ALA A 47 -8.61 -23.14 8.46
CA ALA A 47 -7.37 -23.81 8.78
C ALA A 47 -7.26 -23.89 10.30
N PRO A 48 -7.37 -25.08 10.91
CA PRO A 48 -7.30 -25.22 12.36
C PRO A 48 -5.85 -24.96 12.79
N GLY A 49 -5.63 -23.87 13.54
CA GLY A 49 -4.38 -23.66 14.28
C GLY A 49 -3.58 -22.40 13.92
N VAL A 50 -3.92 -21.68 12.86
CA VAL A 50 -3.35 -20.35 12.63
C VAL A 50 -4.32 -19.33 13.22
N SER A 51 -3.96 -18.70 14.33
CA SER A 51 -4.73 -17.58 14.87
C SER A 51 -5.01 -16.60 13.72
N ALA A 52 -6.28 -16.40 13.37
CA ALA A 52 -6.66 -15.55 12.24
C ALA A 52 -6.00 -14.16 12.31
N PHE A 53 -5.61 -13.72 13.52
CA PHE A 53 -4.81 -12.52 13.78
C PHE A 53 -3.39 -12.51 13.19
N SER A 54 -2.68 -13.65 13.15
CA SER A 54 -1.30 -13.70 12.62
C SER A 54 -1.28 -13.59 11.09
N ALA A 55 -2.13 -14.33 10.38
CA ALA A 55 -2.27 -14.22 8.92
C ALA A 55 -2.80 -12.84 8.50
N LYS A 56 -3.71 -12.26 9.30
CA LYS A 56 -4.23 -10.90 9.14
C LYS A 56 -3.13 -9.83 9.31
N GLY A 57 -2.18 -10.04 10.22
CA GLY A 57 -1.02 -9.16 10.38
C GLY A 57 -0.05 -9.19 9.19
N GLU A 58 0.16 -10.35 8.58
CA GLU A 58 1.07 -10.49 7.42
C GLU A 58 0.54 -9.77 6.18
N ALA A 59 -0.75 -9.93 5.85
CA ALA A 59 -1.37 -9.21 4.74
C ALA A 59 -1.27 -7.68 4.91
N GLY A 60 -1.42 -7.18 6.14
CA GLY A 60 -1.22 -5.77 6.46
C GLY A 60 0.23 -5.30 6.27
N LYS A 61 1.21 -6.10 6.73
CA LYS A 61 2.64 -5.80 6.53
C LYS A 61 3.01 -5.76 5.05
N LYS A 62 2.58 -6.77 4.29
CA LYS A 62 2.78 -6.82 2.83
C LYS A 62 2.14 -5.62 2.14
N PHE A 63 0.97 -5.18 2.61
CA PHE A 63 0.36 -3.97 2.08
C PHE A 63 1.22 -2.72 2.35
N ILE A 64 1.78 -2.56 3.55
CA ILE A 64 2.71 -1.46 3.84
C ILE A 64 3.97 -1.57 2.97
N GLU A 65 4.51 -2.77 2.75
CA GLU A 65 5.63 -2.99 1.84
C GLU A 65 5.29 -2.61 0.39
N LEU A 66 4.08 -2.94 -0.06
CA LEU A 66 3.55 -2.52 -1.35
C LEU A 66 3.51 -0.99 -1.46
N LEU A 67 3.06 -0.29 -0.42
CA LEU A 67 3.11 1.17 -0.38
C LEU A 67 4.56 1.66 -0.47
N LYS A 68 5.49 1.04 0.27
CA LYS A 68 6.92 1.38 0.30
C LYS A 68 7.65 1.12 -1.03
N LYS A 69 7.13 0.25 -1.90
CA LYS A 69 7.70 0.05 -3.26
C LYS A 69 7.69 1.33 -4.08
N SER A 70 6.75 2.22 -3.82
CA SER A 70 6.73 3.54 -4.43
C SER A 70 6.85 4.65 -3.38
N PRO A 71 7.96 5.41 -3.35
CA PRO A 71 8.15 6.45 -2.34
C PRO A 71 7.06 7.55 -2.41
N GLY A 72 6.55 7.85 -3.61
CA GLY A 72 5.43 8.78 -3.78
C GLY A 72 4.12 8.24 -3.20
N LEU A 73 3.90 6.93 -3.33
CA LEU A 73 2.70 6.25 -2.84
C LEU A 73 2.72 6.10 -1.33
N PHE A 74 3.87 5.73 -0.76
CA PHE A 74 4.06 5.70 0.69
C PHE A 74 3.88 7.07 1.33
N LYS A 75 4.50 8.13 0.77
CA LYS A 75 4.38 9.49 1.30
C LYS A 75 2.93 10.01 1.24
N SER A 76 2.24 9.74 0.14
CA SER A 76 0.82 10.09 -0.02
C SER A 76 -0.08 9.31 0.93
N ALA A 77 0.16 8.01 1.09
CA ALA A 77 -0.56 7.15 2.04
C ALA A 77 -0.42 7.68 3.48
N VAL A 78 0.80 8.03 3.89
CA VAL A 78 1.11 8.64 5.19
C VAL A 78 0.40 9.99 5.36
N SER A 79 0.46 10.86 4.35
CA SER A 79 -0.21 12.17 4.40
C SER A 79 -1.72 12.01 4.54
N LYS A 80 -2.33 11.13 3.76
CA LYS A 80 -3.77 10.86 3.80
C LYS A 80 -4.19 10.16 5.07
N ALA A 81 -3.33 9.31 5.64
CA ALA A 81 -3.57 8.69 6.94
C ALA A 81 -3.63 9.74 8.07
N LYS A 82 -2.80 10.78 8.01
CA LYS A 82 -2.87 11.93 8.94
C LYS A 82 -4.16 12.72 8.81
N GLU A 83 -4.67 12.91 7.59
CA GLU A 83 -5.94 13.60 7.36
C GLU A 83 -7.13 12.83 7.95
N GLY A 84 -6.98 11.52 8.14
CA GLY A 84 -7.95 10.67 8.81
C GLY A 84 -8.34 9.46 7.98
N ARG A 85 -9.02 8.52 8.63
CA ARG A 85 -9.37 7.24 8.02
C ARG A 85 -10.28 7.38 6.79
N ASP A 86 -11.21 8.33 6.82
CA ASP A 86 -12.13 8.58 5.70
C ASP A 86 -11.38 9.12 4.47
N ALA A 87 -10.52 10.12 4.67
CA ALA A 87 -9.67 10.69 3.62
C ALA A 87 -8.74 9.63 3.01
N PHE A 88 -8.14 8.79 3.85
CA PHE A 88 -7.31 7.67 3.41
C PHE A 88 -8.09 6.66 2.58
N ASN A 89 -9.27 6.22 3.03
CA ASN A 89 -10.14 5.30 2.28
C ASN A 89 -10.57 5.88 0.94
N LYS A 90 -10.95 7.16 0.93
CA LYS A 90 -11.35 7.87 -0.29
C LYS A 90 -10.20 7.97 -1.28
N TRP A 91 -9.00 8.25 -0.81
CA TRP A 91 -7.77 8.26 -1.62
C TRP A 91 -7.41 6.86 -2.14
N MET A 92 -7.54 5.81 -1.32
CA MET A 92 -7.37 4.42 -1.75
C MET A 92 -8.31 4.03 -2.87
N GLY A 93 -9.55 4.53 -2.84
CA GLY A 93 -10.54 4.32 -3.90
C GLY A 93 -10.13 4.88 -5.27
N LYS A 94 -9.22 5.87 -5.29
CA LYS A 94 -8.70 6.53 -6.49
C LYS A 94 -7.40 5.89 -6.99
N GLN A 95 -6.69 5.12 -6.17
CA GLN A 95 -5.42 4.51 -6.56
C GLN A 95 -5.58 3.45 -7.65
N ASN A 96 -4.43 3.05 -8.21
CA ASN A 96 -4.33 1.96 -9.18
C ASN A 96 -5.09 0.71 -8.69
N VAL A 97 -5.72 -0.01 -9.62
CA VAL A 97 -6.55 -1.20 -9.33
C VAL A 97 -5.82 -2.23 -8.47
N ALA A 98 -4.49 -2.37 -8.59
CA ALA A 98 -3.72 -3.30 -7.77
C ALA A 98 -3.63 -2.85 -6.30
N VAL A 99 -3.34 -1.57 -6.06
CA VAL A 99 -3.27 -0.97 -4.70
C VAL A 99 -4.65 -0.97 -4.05
N ARG A 100 -5.65 -0.49 -4.81
CA ARG A 100 -7.05 -0.49 -4.39
C ARG A 100 -7.54 -1.91 -4.10
N GLY A 101 -7.26 -2.85 -5.00
CA GLY A 101 -7.65 -4.25 -4.86
C GLY A 101 -7.04 -4.87 -3.62
N ALA A 102 -5.74 -4.70 -3.41
CA ALA A 102 -5.06 -5.16 -2.21
C ALA A 102 -5.67 -4.54 -0.94
N TRP A 103 -6.01 -3.24 -0.94
CA TRP A 103 -6.65 -2.57 0.20
C TRP A 103 -8.02 -3.18 0.55
N TRP A 104 -8.87 -3.43 -0.44
CA TRP A 104 -10.21 -3.99 -0.23
C TRP A 104 -10.20 -5.49 0.05
N LEU A 105 -9.12 -6.19 -0.27
CA LEU A 105 -8.91 -7.59 0.14
C LEU A 105 -8.58 -7.71 1.63
N LEU A 106 -7.99 -6.68 2.24
CA LEU A 106 -7.72 -6.68 3.67
C LEU A 106 -9.02 -6.67 4.48
N SER A 107 -9.11 -7.53 5.50
CA SER A 107 -10.22 -7.48 6.45
C SER A 107 -10.24 -6.13 7.21
N GLY A 108 -11.42 -5.69 7.66
CA GLY A 108 -11.56 -4.39 8.37
C GLY A 108 -10.64 -4.22 9.59
N GLY A 109 -10.31 -5.31 10.30
CA GLY A 109 -9.31 -5.30 11.39
C GLY A 109 -7.88 -5.04 10.89
N VAL A 110 -7.51 -5.60 9.73
CA VAL A 110 -6.19 -5.40 9.10
C VAL A 110 -6.07 -4.00 8.52
N GLN A 111 -7.11 -3.52 7.84
CA GLN A 111 -7.18 -2.14 7.38
C GLN A 111 -6.98 -1.16 8.52
N THR A 112 -7.59 -1.44 9.69
CA THR A 112 -7.41 -0.61 10.90
C THR A 112 -5.98 -0.65 11.40
N TRP A 113 -5.37 -1.84 11.46
CA TRP A 113 -3.99 -1.99 11.88
C TRP A 113 -3.01 -1.29 10.93
N VAL A 114 -3.17 -1.45 9.62
CA VAL A 114 -2.36 -0.78 8.59
C VAL A 114 -2.46 0.74 8.73
N PHE A 115 -3.67 1.26 8.90
CA PHE A 115 -3.88 2.69 9.09
C PHE A 115 -3.17 3.19 10.36
N ASP A 116 -3.34 2.51 11.49
CA ASP A 116 -2.69 2.87 12.76
C ASP A 116 -1.16 2.84 12.64
N GLU A 117 -0.62 1.83 11.95
CA GLU A 117 0.81 1.70 11.72
C GLU A 117 1.35 2.80 10.81
N LEU A 118 0.61 3.16 9.74
CA LEU A 118 0.97 4.30 8.88
C LEU A 118 0.97 5.61 9.65
N VAL A 119 0.01 5.83 10.55
CA VAL A 119 -0.05 7.02 11.41
C VAL A 119 1.12 7.06 12.41
N LYS A 120 1.47 5.91 13.02
CA LYS A 120 2.63 5.78 13.90
C LYS A 120 3.94 6.11 13.19
N MET A 121 4.11 5.64 11.95
CA MET A 121 5.30 5.92 11.14
C MET A 121 5.48 7.42 10.82
N VAL A 122 4.47 8.26 11.01
CA VAL A 122 4.58 9.72 10.83
C VAL A 122 4.89 10.48 12.12
N GLN A 123 4.79 9.82 13.27
CA GLN A 123 5.11 10.39 14.58
C GLN A 123 6.51 10.00 15.08
N GLY A 124 7.16 9.05 14.41
CA GLY A 124 8.53 8.60 14.68
C GLY A 124 9.59 9.39 13.93
#